data_AF-A0A8H9IC58-F1
#
_entry.id   AF-A0A8H9IC58-F1
#
_cell.length_a   1.000
_cell.length_b   1.000
_cell.length_c   1.000
_cell.angle_alpha   90.00
_cell.angle_beta   90.00
_cell.angle_gamma   90.00
#
_symmetry.space_group_name_H-M   'P 1'
#
loop_
_entity.id
_entity.type
_entity.pdbx_description
1 polymer ?
#
loop_
_entity_poly.entity_id
_entity_poly.type
_entity_poly.pdbx_seq_one_letter_code
_entity_poly.pdbx_strand_id
1 'polypeptide(L)'
;MEYSPLLEVQDQTLVITQSTLSELKSFKDSELFSELPGSVPNEKKLLTKMLDSILDTLINDLLQNPSKLWVMVLTKTAIFRII
;
A
#
# COMPACT_ATOMS: atom_id res chain seq x y z
N MET A 1 -6.22 8.56 25.99
CA MET A 1 -5.05 8.03 25.25
C MET A 1 -5.53 7.71 23.86
N GLU A 2 -4.89 8.24 22.83
CA GLU A 2 -5.23 7.90 21.44
C GLU A 2 -4.71 6.49 21.16
N TYR A 3 -5.60 5.58 20.74
CA TYR A 3 -5.22 4.23 20.36
C TYR A 3 -4.43 4.28 19.04
N SER A 4 -3.23 3.68 19.03
CA SER A 4 -2.42 3.55 17.82
C SER A 4 -2.14 2.07 17.54
N PRO A 5 -2.79 1.47 16.51
CA PRO A 5 -2.57 0.08 16.14
C PRO A 5 -1.10 -0.22 15.80
N LEU A 6 -0.33 0.79 15.37
CA LEU A 6 1.09 0.64 15.05
C LEU A 6 1.95 0.28 16.26
N LEU A 7 1.50 0.61 17.49
CA LEU A 7 2.21 0.24 18.71
C LEU A 7 2.08 -1.26 19.03
N GLU A 8 1.07 -1.92 18.45
CA GLU A 8 0.83 -3.36 18.61
C GLU A 8 1.48 -4.18 17.49
N VAL A 9 1.98 -3.52 16.45
CA VAL A 9 2.70 -4.19 15.36
C VAL A 9 4.09 -4.59 15.84
N GLN A 10 4.26 -5.89 16.08
CA GLN A 10 5.60 -6.45 16.22
C GLN A 10 6.34 -6.35 14.88
N ASP A 11 7.46 -5.63 14.87
CA ASP A 11 8.31 -5.58 13.69
C ASP A 11 8.94 -6.95 13.44
N GLN A 12 8.83 -7.40 12.20
CA GLN A 12 9.27 -8.71 11.74
C GLN A 12 9.87 -8.54 10.35
N THR A 13 11.00 -9.22 10.13
CA THR A 13 11.61 -9.28 8.81
C THR A 13 10.74 -10.12 7.89
N LEU A 14 10.31 -9.53 6.78
CA LEU A 14 9.53 -10.18 5.74
C LEU A 14 10.47 -10.99 4.82
N VAL A 15 10.04 -12.19 4.44
CA VAL A 15 10.74 -12.95 3.40
C VAL A 15 10.16 -12.51 2.06
N ILE A 16 10.92 -11.73 1.31
CA ILE A 16 10.51 -11.19 0.01
C ILE A 16 11.13 -12.02 -1.09
N THR A 17 10.31 -12.65 -1.91
CA THR A 17 10.76 -13.43 -3.06
C THR A 17 10.56 -12.64 -4.35
N GLN A 18 11.16 -13.13 -5.44
CA GLN A 18 10.89 -12.58 -6.77
C GLN A 18 9.42 -12.74 -7.17
N SER A 19 8.72 -13.77 -6.66
CA SER A 19 7.29 -13.94 -6.89
C SER A 19 6.47 -12.86 -6.20
N THR A 20 6.81 -12.49 -4.95
CA THR A 20 6.16 -11.37 -4.24
C THR A 20 6.23 -10.06 -5.03
N LEU A 21 7.40 -9.74 -5.59
CA LEU A 21 7.56 -8.53 -6.41
C LEU A 21 6.79 -8.61 -7.73
N SER A 22 6.69 -9.81 -8.31
CA SER A 22 5.93 -10.03 -9.55
C SER A 22 4.43 -9.87 -9.30
N GLU A 23 3.92 -10.41 -8.19
CA GLU A 23 2.54 -10.26 -7.75
C GLU A 23 2.19 -8.78 -7.50
N LEU A 24 3.07 -8.02 -6.85
CA LEU A 24 2.87 -6.58 -6.64
C LEU A 24 2.80 -5.81 -7.96
N LYS A 25 3.63 -6.16 -8.94
CA LYS A 25 3.58 -5.55 -10.29
C LYS A 25 2.30 -5.91 -11.01
N SER A 26 1.92 -7.18 -11.01
CA SER A 26 0.65 -7.63 -11.61
C SER A 26 -0.56 -6.99 -10.94
N PHE A 27 -0.52 -6.79 -9.62
CA PHE A 27 -1.57 -6.08 -8.90
C PHE A 27 -1.64 -4.61 -9.29
N LYS A 28 -0.50 -3.94 -9.44
CA LYS A 28 -0.42 -2.55 -9.92
C LYS A 28 -1.02 -2.39 -11.32
N ASP A 29 -0.73 -3.32 -12.22
CA ASP A 29 -1.20 -3.27 -13.62
C ASP A 29 -2.66 -3.70 -13.79
N SER A 30 -3.31 -4.16 -12.71
CA SER A 30 -4.71 -4.61 -12.75
C SER A 30 -5.69 -3.44 -12.81
N GLU A 31 -6.90 -3.69 -13.33
CA GLU A 31 -7.96 -2.69 -13.34
C GLU A 31 -8.55 -2.51 -11.93
N LEU A 32 -7.99 -1.55 -11.20
CA LEU A 32 -8.42 -1.21 -9.85
C LEU A 32 -9.69 -0.33 -9.88
N PHE A 33 -10.53 -0.47 -8.85
CA PHE A 33 -11.71 0.37 -8.65
C PHE A 33 -12.73 0.34 -9.81
N SER A 34 -12.81 -0.77 -10.54
CA SER A 34 -13.83 -1.00 -11.58
C SER A 34 -15.24 -1.12 -10.98
N GLU A 35 -15.33 -1.67 -9.77
CA GLU A 35 -16.60 -1.92 -9.07
C GLU A 35 -17.03 -0.78 -8.12
N LEU A 36 -16.29 0.34 -8.07
CA LEU A 36 -16.69 1.44 -7.18
C LEU A 36 -18.05 2.01 -7.60
N PRO A 37 -19.05 2.01 -6.69
CA PRO A 37 -20.36 2.56 -6.99
C PRO A 37 -20.29 4.09 -7.10
N GLY A 38 -20.87 4.64 -8.15
CA GLY A 38 -20.96 6.08 -8.38
C GLY A 38 -19.95 6.62 -9.40
N SER A 39 -20.40 7.57 -10.20
CA SER A 39 -19.56 8.32 -11.13
C SER A 39 -18.91 9.48 -10.38
N VAL A 40 -17.86 9.20 -9.59
CA VAL A 40 -16.97 10.25 -9.07
C VAL A 40 -15.58 10.09 -9.68
N PRO A 41 -15.39 10.52 -10.95
CA PRO A 41 -14.12 10.35 -11.67
C PRO A 41 -12.90 10.88 -10.90
N ASN A 42 -13.09 11.94 -10.11
CA ASN A 42 -12.03 12.54 -9.31
C ASN A 42 -11.61 11.67 -8.13
N GLU A 43 -12.54 10.99 -7.48
CA GLU A 43 -12.25 10.11 -6.35
C GLU A 43 -11.55 8.84 -6.82
N LYS A 44 -12.05 8.21 -7.89
CA LYS A 44 -11.35 7.08 -8.53
C LYS A 44 -9.92 7.47 -8.91
N LYS A 45 -9.71 8.65 -9.51
CA LYS A 45 -8.37 9.14 -9.86
C LYS A 45 -7.48 9.37 -8.64
N LEU A 46 -8.03 9.92 -7.55
CA LEU A 46 -7.29 10.15 -6.31
C LEU A 46 -6.87 8.83 -5.66
N LEU A 47 -7.80 7.88 -5.54
CA LEU A 47 -7.55 6.55 -5.00
C LEU A 47 -6.53 5.78 -5.84
N THR A 48 -6.65 5.83 -7.17
CA THR A 48 -5.70 5.19 -8.10
C THR A 48 -4.30 5.76 -7.91
N LYS A 49 -4.15 7.09 -7.94
CA LYS A 49 -2.84 7.75 -7.78
C LYS A 49 -2.21 7.45 -6.42
N MET A 50 -3.03 7.37 -5.37
CA MET A 50 -2.58 7.06 -4.02
C MET A 50 -2.10 5.61 -3.92
N LEU A 51 -2.86 4.66 -4.45
CA LEU A 51 -2.48 3.25 -4.47
C LEU A 51 -1.24 3.00 -5.34
N ASP A 52 -1.14 3.66 -6.49
CA ASP A 52 0.06 3.64 -7.34
C ASP A 52 1.31 4.08 -6.57
N SER A 53 1.21 5.18 -5.82
CA SER A 53 2.33 5.69 -5.02
C SER A 53 2.77 4.71 -3.93
N ILE A 54 1.82 4.00 -3.30
CA ILE A 54 2.14 2.96 -2.30
C ILE A 54 2.84 1.80 -3.01
N LEU A 55 2.28 1.30 -4.10
CA LEU A 55 2.81 0.16 -4.84
C LEU A 55 4.18 0.47 -5.42
N ASP A 56 4.43 1.67 -5.92
CA ASP A 56 5.75 2.10 -6.39
C ASP A 56 6.78 2.07 -5.25
N THR A 57 6.41 2.58 -4.08
CA THR A 57 7.30 2.57 -2.92
C THR A 57 7.60 1.13 -2.47
N LEU A 58 6.56 0.28 -2.42
CA LEU A 58 6.74 -1.14 -2.08
C LEU A 58 7.62 -1.86 -3.12
N ILE A 59 7.34 -1.72 -4.41
CA ILE A 59 8.09 -2.44 -5.47
C ILE A 59 9.57 -2.02 -5.47
N ASN A 60 9.87 -0.75 -5.23
CA ASN A 60 11.25 -0.24 -5.27
C ASN A 60 12.03 -0.52 -3.98
N ASP A 61 11.39 -0.39 -2.82
CA ASP A 61 12.12 -0.33 -1.54
C ASP A 61 11.94 -1.57 -0.66
N LEU A 62 10.98 -2.46 -0.94
CA LEU A 62 10.67 -3.62 -0.08
C LEU A 62 11.81 -4.62 0.03
N LEU A 63 12.67 -4.77 -1.00
CA LEU A 63 13.88 -5.59 -0.91
C LEU A 63 14.94 -4.97 0.02
N GLN A 64 15.01 -3.65 0.08
CA GLN A 64 15.95 -2.92 0.95
C GLN A 64 15.40 -2.75 2.36
N ASN A 65 14.06 -2.80 2.50
CA ASN A 65 13.33 -2.61 3.75
C ASN A 65 12.29 -3.72 3.94
N PRO A 66 12.70 -4.98 4.13
CA PRO A 66 11.77 -6.09 4.35
C PRO A 66 11.22 -6.05 5.79
N SER A 67 10.59 -4.95 6.21
CA SER A 67 10.06 -4.74 7.56
C SER A 67 8.55 -4.66 7.53
N LYS A 68 7.91 -5.51 8.35
CA LYS A 68 6.46 -5.48 8.54
C LYS A 68 6.00 -4.12 9.08
N LEU A 69 6.74 -3.55 10.03
CA LEU A 69 6.40 -2.25 10.59
C LEU A 69 6.50 -1.15 9.53
N TRP A 70 7.55 -1.18 8.70
CA TRP A 70 7.72 -0.21 7.61
C TRP A 70 6.55 -0.24 6.61
N VAL A 71 6.13 -1.43 6.18
CA VAL A 71 4.96 -1.60 5.30
C VAL A 71 3.67 -1.05 5.94
N MET A 72 3.49 -1.27 7.24
CA MET A 72 2.32 -0.79 7.98
C MET A 72 2.32 0.73 8.14
N VAL A 73 3.48 1.33 8.42
CA VAL A 73 3.63 2.80 8.49
C VAL A 73 3.34 3.43 7.13
N LEU A 74 3.93 2.91 6.05
CA LEU A 74 3.70 3.40 4.69
C LEU A 74 2.20 3.39 4.34
N THR A 75 1.54 2.26 4.58
CA THR A 75 0.11 2.09 4.30
C THR A 75 -0.74 3.05 5.14
N LYS A 76 -0.48 3.16 6.45
CA LYS A 76 -1.20 4.09 7.33
C LYS A 76 -1.05 5.53 6.86
N THR A 77 0.18 5.97 6.58
CA THR A 77 0.45 7.34 6.13
C THR A 77 -0.28 7.64 4.83
N ALA A 78 -0.34 6.70 3.91
CA ALA A 78 -1.07 6.90 2.68
C ALA A 78 -2.58 7.00 2.92
N ILE A 79 -3.18 6.10 3.71
CA ILE A 79 -4.63 6.10 4.01
C ILE A 79 -5.04 7.41 4.69
N PHE A 80 -4.22 7.91 5.62
CA PHE A 80 -4.51 9.17 6.32
C PHE A 80 -4.54 10.39 5.39
N ARG A 81 -4.01 10.30 4.17
CA ARG A 81 -4.09 11.40 3.18
C ARG A 81 -5.42 11.45 2.43
N ILE A 82 -6.30 10.46 2.59
CA ILE A 82 -7.62 10.42 1.93
C ILE A 82 -8.71 11.05 2.81
N ILE A 83 -8.53 11.05 4.13
CA ILE A 83 -9.52 11.48 5.15
C ILE A 83 -9.21 12.89 5.64
#